data_AF-A0A0S7CS78-F1
#
_entry.id   AF-A0A0S7CS78-F1
#
_cell.length_a   1.000
_cell.length_b   1.000
_cell.length_c   1.000
_cell.angle_alpha   90.00
_cell.angle_beta   90.00
_cell.angle_gamma   90.00
#
_symmetry.space_group_name_H-M   'P 1'
#
loop_
_entity.id
_entity.type
_entity.pdbx_description
1 polymer ?
#
loop_
_entity_poly.entity_id
_entity_poly.type
_entity_poly.pdbx_seq_one_letter_code
_entity_poly.pdbx_strand_id
1 'polypeptide(L)'
;MDWALDDWEQYAFYPGVTGSGVIESPAKVLEMWTLEAEAHHTQGSCFVLTNHPFISGRPSKAVALEQLIGRVKAMDGMWVTTLERIAEHTKATVNEIHSHARIEVPSYPGAGASFTSARVLETAPN
;
A
#
# COMPACT_ATOMS: atom_id res chain seq x y z
N MET A 1 -0.78 -0.02 5.12
CA MET A 1 -0.73 1.27 4.42
C MET A 1 0.72 1.63 4.28
N ASP A 2 1.15 1.80 3.04
CA ASP A 2 2.48 2.29 2.71
C ASP A 2 2.34 3.78 2.38
N TRP A 3 3.01 4.63 3.15
CA TRP A 3 2.96 6.08 2.99
C TRP A 3 3.62 6.55 1.69
N ALA A 4 4.55 5.78 1.12
CA ALA A 4 5.12 6.07 -0.20
C ALA A 4 4.09 5.86 -1.32
N LEU A 5 3.11 4.98 -1.11
CA LEU A 5 2.07 4.60 -2.08
C LEU A 5 0.68 5.13 -1.69
N ASP A 6 0.63 6.29 -1.02
CA ASP A 6 -0.61 6.98 -0.66
C ASP A 6 -0.64 8.38 -1.29
N ASP A 7 -1.74 8.73 -1.96
CA ASP A 7 -1.91 10.05 -2.56
C ASP A 7 -2.11 11.17 -1.52
N TRP A 8 -2.47 10.82 -0.29
CA TRP A 8 -2.62 11.78 0.80
C TRP A 8 -1.30 12.48 1.11
N GLU A 9 -0.21 11.72 1.29
CA GLU A 9 1.11 12.27 1.63
C GLU A 9 1.70 13.15 0.53
N GLN A 10 1.28 12.94 -0.72
CA GLN A 10 1.76 13.73 -1.84
C GLN A 10 0.89 14.96 -2.10
N TYR A 11 -0.42 14.89 -1.87
CA TYR A 11 -1.34 15.87 -2.43
C TYR A 11 -2.33 16.48 -1.44
N ALA A 12 -2.49 15.90 -0.25
CA ALA A 12 -3.44 16.43 0.72
C ALA A 12 -2.90 17.72 1.33
N PHE A 13 -3.76 18.74 1.35
CA PHE A 13 -3.50 19.97 2.06
C PHE A 13 -4.71 20.30 2.92
N TYR A 14 -4.55 20.11 4.23
CA TYR A 14 -5.49 20.55 5.25
C TYR A 14 -4.76 21.41 6.29
N PRO A 15 -5.02 22.74 6.31
CA PRO A 15 -4.37 23.65 7.24
C PRO A 15 -4.49 23.17 8.70
N GLY A 16 -3.35 23.05 9.37
CA GLY A 16 -3.29 22.67 10.78
C GLY A 16 -3.54 21.20 11.10
N VAL A 17 -3.73 20.32 10.10
CA VAL A 17 -3.93 18.87 10.30
C VAL A 17 -2.90 18.04 9.52
N THR A 18 -2.63 18.38 8.26
CA THR A 18 -1.59 17.71 7.46
C THR A 18 -0.27 18.49 7.54
N GLY A 19 0.87 17.79 7.63
CA GLY A 19 2.23 18.31 7.90
C GLY A 19 2.72 19.52 7.09
N SER A 20 3.80 19.39 6.29
CA SER A 20 4.50 20.53 5.64
C SER A 20 3.62 21.43 4.76
N GLY A 21 2.44 20.94 4.35
CA GLY A 21 1.45 21.73 3.64
C GLY A 21 1.72 21.90 2.15
N VAL A 22 2.51 21.02 1.54
CA VAL A 22 2.86 21.10 0.12
C VAL A 22 2.01 20.13 -0.70
N ILE A 23 1.40 20.63 -1.78
CA ILE A 23 0.79 19.79 -2.82
C ILE A 23 1.86 19.53 -3.86
N GLU A 24 2.29 18.28 -3.97
CA GLU A 24 3.36 17.87 -4.86
C GLU A 24 2.95 17.90 -6.33
N SER A 25 3.95 18.03 -7.20
CA SER A 25 3.76 17.95 -8.65
C SER A 25 3.31 16.54 -9.06
N PRO A 26 2.26 16.39 -9.89
CA PRO A 26 1.88 15.09 -10.43
C PRO A 26 3.00 14.40 -11.23
N ALA A 27 3.93 15.17 -11.82
CA ALA A 27 5.09 14.59 -12.51
C ALA A 27 6.06 13.90 -11.53
N LYS A 28 6.33 14.52 -10.37
CA LYS A 28 7.14 13.93 -9.29
C LYS A 28 6.50 12.63 -8.78
N VAL A 29 5.19 12.67 -8.52
CA VAL A 29 4.45 11.52 -8.00
C VAL A 29 4.42 10.37 -9.01
N LEU A 30 4.21 10.68 -10.29
CA LEU A 30 4.27 9.69 -11.37
C LEU A 30 5.65 9.01 -11.43
N GLU A 31 6.73 9.78 -11.36
CA GLU A 31 8.09 9.24 -11.33
C GLU A 31 8.29 8.32 -10.13
N MET A 32 8.00 8.81 -8.92
CA MET A 32 8.16 8.06 -7.67
C MET A 32 7.38 6.74 -7.69
N TRP A 33 6.09 6.77 -8.05
CA TRP A 33 5.28 5.56 -8.11
C TRP A 33 5.65 4.62 -9.26
N THR A 34 6.23 5.14 -10.35
CA THR A 34 6.79 4.28 -11.40
C THR A 34 8.00 3.51 -10.87
N LEU A 35 8.91 4.19 -10.16
CA LEU A 35 10.11 3.56 -9.58
C LEU A 35 9.73 2.47 -8.57
N GLU A 36 8.73 2.73 -7.72
CA GLU A 36 8.21 1.72 -6.79
C GLU A 36 7.58 0.53 -7.53
N ALA A 37 6.77 0.79 -8.57
CA ALA A 37 6.16 -0.29 -9.36
C ALA A 37 7.22 -1.16 -10.06
N GLU A 38 8.26 -0.55 -10.63
CA GLU A 38 9.40 -1.25 -11.23
C GLU A 38 10.16 -2.08 -10.20
N ALA A 39 10.44 -1.51 -9.03
CA ALA A 39 11.10 -2.24 -7.94
C ALA A 39 10.27 -3.45 -7.49
N HIS A 40 8.98 -3.26 -7.22
CA HIS A 40 8.07 -4.34 -6.85
C HIS A 40 8.00 -5.45 -7.91
N HIS A 41 7.96 -5.06 -9.19
CA HIS A 41 8.00 -5.98 -10.32
C HIS A 41 9.28 -6.82 -10.35
N THR A 42 10.45 -6.19 -10.16
CA THR A 42 11.73 -6.91 -10.11
C THR A 42 11.82 -7.91 -8.95
N GLN A 43 11.16 -7.62 -7.84
CA GLN A 43 11.15 -8.47 -6.63
C GLN A 43 10.04 -9.54 -6.65
N GLY A 44 9.16 -9.55 -7.67
CA GLY A 44 8.00 -10.45 -7.70
C GLY A 44 7.02 -10.21 -6.55
N SER A 45 6.90 -8.96 -6.10
CA SER A 45 6.11 -8.57 -4.93
C SER A 45 4.86 -7.77 -5.34
N CYS A 46 4.08 -7.32 -4.36
CA CYS A 46 2.82 -6.60 -4.59
C CYS A 46 3.00 -5.08 -4.53
N PHE A 47 2.74 -4.40 -5.65
CA PHE A 47 2.55 -2.94 -5.69
C PHE A 47 1.07 -2.61 -5.40
N VAL A 48 0.78 -1.97 -4.26
CA VAL A 48 -0.59 -1.64 -3.83
C VAL A 48 -0.73 -0.14 -3.59
N LEU A 49 -1.23 0.57 -4.60
CA LEU A 49 -1.44 2.02 -4.57
C LEU A 49 -2.77 2.40 -3.91
N THR A 50 -2.74 3.35 -2.97
CA THR A 50 -3.91 3.91 -2.29
C THR A 50 -4.21 5.30 -2.82
N ASN A 51 -5.40 5.51 -3.39
CA ASN A 51 -5.82 6.80 -3.90
C ASN A 51 -7.22 7.19 -3.40
N HIS A 52 -7.43 8.49 -3.16
CA HIS A 52 -8.69 9.05 -2.73
C HIS A 52 -9.35 9.83 -3.88
N PRO A 53 -10.62 9.56 -4.25
CA PRO A 53 -11.25 10.18 -5.41
C PRO A 53 -11.24 11.72 -5.41
N PHE A 54 -11.43 12.36 -4.25
CA PHE A 54 -11.44 13.82 -4.16
C PHE A 54 -10.04 14.47 -4.28
N ILE A 55 -8.98 13.66 -4.14
CA ILE A 55 -7.58 14.04 -4.29
C ILE A 55 -7.09 13.67 -5.69
N SER A 56 -6.94 12.38 -5.99
CA SER A 56 -6.40 11.89 -7.27
C SER A 56 -7.34 12.12 -8.45
N GLY A 57 -8.64 12.34 -8.22
CA GLY A 57 -9.59 12.70 -9.28
C GLY A 57 -9.46 14.14 -9.79
N ARG A 58 -8.56 14.97 -9.24
CA ARG A 58 -8.28 16.31 -9.78
C ARG A 58 -7.59 16.19 -11.15
N PRO A 59 -7.86 17.07 -12.13
CA PRO A 59 -7.51 16.83 -13.53
C PRO A 59 -6.06 16.43 -13.81
N SER A 60 -5.07 17.18 -13.29
CA SER A 60 -3.65 16.89 -13.53
C SER A 60 -3.18 15.59 -12.86
N LYS A 61 -3.78 15.22 -11.73
CA LYS A 61 -3.47 13.99 -10.99
C LYS A 61 -4.08 12.76 -11.66
N ALA A 62 -5.30 12.90 -12.18
CA ALA A 62 -5.96 11.86 -12.96
C ALA A 62 -5.16 11.52 -14.23
N VAL A 63 -4.63 12.54 -14.92
CA VAL A 63 -3.75 12.35 -16.09
C VAL A 63 -2.46 11.63 -15.71
N ALA A 64 -1.85 11.96 -14.56
CA ALA A 64 -0.67 11.25 -14.07
C ALA A 64 -0.99 9.80 -13.68
N LEU A 65 -2.12 9.56 -13.02
CA LEU A 65 -2.58 8.22 -12.65
C LEU A 65 -2.86 7.34 -13.88
N GLU A 66 -3.47 7.90 -14.93
CA GLU A 66 -3.68 7.19 -16.21
C GLU A 66 -2.35 6.76 -16.84
N GLN A 67 -1.34 7.64 -16.83
CA GLN A 67 0.00 7.30 -17.31
C GLN A 67 0.66 6.20 -16.48
N LEU A 68 0.54 6.26 -15.15
CA LEU A 68 1.07 5.23 -14.25
C LEU A 68 0.42 3.87 -14.55
N ILE A 69 -0.92 3.83 -14.67
CA ILE A 69 -1.66 2.62 -15.02
C ILE A 69 -1.16 2.06 -16.36
N GLY A 70 -0.91 2.93 -17.34
CA GLY A 70 -0.33 2.55 -18.63
C GLY A 70 1.05 1.88 -18.48
N ARG A 71 1.94 2.47 -17.67
CA ARG A 71 3.30 1.92 -17.39
C ARG A 71 3.24 0.57 -16.69
N VAL A 72 2.44 0.46 -15.63
CA VAL A 72 2.28 -0.78 -14.86
C VAL A 72 1.75 -1.90 -15.74
N LYS A 73 0.74 -1.63 -16.57
CA LYS A 73 0.18 -2.63 -17.50
C LYS A 73 1.13 -3.06 -18.61
N ALA A 74 2.16 -2.25 -18.91
CA ALA A 74 3.16 -2.56 -19.93
C ALA A 74 4.31 -3.42 -19.38
N MET A 75 4.41 -3.61 -18.06
CA MET A 75 5.43 -4.48 -17.45
C MET A 75 5.08 -5.96 -17.72
N ASP A 76 6.00 -6.68 -18.34
CA ASP A 76 5.78 -8.08 -18.73
C ASP A 76 5.49 -8.96 -17.51
N GLY A 77 4.44 -9.77 -17.57
CA GLY A 77 4.01 -10.62 -16.46
C GLY A 77 3.38 -9.90 -15.26
N MET A 78 3.19 -8.57 -15.29
CA MET A 78 2.54 -7.85 -14.19
C MET A 78 1.06 -8.22 -14.08
N TRP A 79 0.66 -8.76 -12.92
CA TRP A 79 -0.71 -9.15 -12.64
C TRP A 79 -1.53 -7.98 -12.08
N VAL A 80 -2.15 -7.19 -12.96
CA VAL A 80 -3.06 -6.11 -12.56
C VAL A 80 -4.43 -6.69 -12.21
N THR A 81 -4.81 -6.62 -10.94
CA THR A 81 -5.99 -7.32 -10.39
C THR A 81 -6.59 -6.59 -9.18
N THR A 82 -7.63 -7.18 -8.58
CA THR A 82 -8.25 -6.69 -7.34
C THR A 82 -7.58 -7.28 -6.10
N LEU A 83 -7.67 -6.56 -4.97
CA LEU A 83 -7.20 -7.08 -3.67
C LEU A 83 -7.90 -8.38 -3.26
N GLU A 84 -9.17 -8.57 -3.66
CA GLU A 84 -9.91 -9.81 -3.44
C GLU A 84 -9.20 -11.00 -4.10
N ARG A 85 -8.85 -10.89 -5.38
CA ARG A 85 -8.18 -11.99 -6.09
C ARG A 85 -6.77 -12.25 -5.54
N ILE A 86 -6.07 -11.21 -5.08
CA ILE A 86 -4.78 -11.37 -4.39
C ILE A 86 -4.98 -12.17 -3.10
N ALA A 87 -5.99 -11.83 -2.29
CA ALA A 87 -6.30 -12.53 -1.05
C ALA A 87 -6.70 -14.00 -1.29
N GLU A 88 -7.51 -14.26 -2.32
CA GLU A 88 -7.88 -15.62 -2.75
C GLU A 88 -6.65 -16.43 -3.20
N HIS A 89 -5.80 -15.83 -4.05
CA HIS A 89 -4.58 -16.48 -4.51
C HIS A 89 -3.64 -16.78 -3.35
N THR A 90 -3.47 -15.82 -2.42
CA THR A 90 -2.66 -15.99 -1.21
C THR A 90 -3.19 -17.17 -0.40
N LYS A 91 -4.50 -17.19 -0.09
CA LYS A 91 -5.14 -18.28 0.66
C LYS A 91 -4.94 -19.65 0.00
N ALA A 92 -4.92 -19.72 -1.33
CA ALA A 92 -4.78 -20.96 -2.08
C ALA A 92 -3.32 -21.44 -2.22
N THR A 93 -2.32 -20.58 -2.00
CA THR A 93 -0.91 -20.86 -2.32
C THR A 93 0.05 -20.82 -1.13
N VAL A 94 -0.29 -20.12 -0.05
CA VAL A 94 0.55 -20.08 1.15
C VAL A 94 0.37 -21.36 1.97
N ASN A 95 1.49 -21.93 2.42
CA ASN A 95 1.50 -23.14 3.25
C ASN A 95 1.71 -22.82 4.75
N GLU A 96 2.14 -21.60 5.05
CA GLU A 96 2.45 -21.13 6.39
C GLU A 96 1.85 -19.74 6.61
N ILE A 97 1.25 -19.55 7.78
CA ILE A 97 0.75 -18.26 8.25
C ILE A 97 1.63 -17.81 9.41
N HIS A 98 2.34 -16.72 9.19
CA HIS A 98 3.21 -16.09 10.19
C HIS A 98 2.46 -14.95 10.87
N SER A 99 2.43 -14.94 12.20
CA SER A 99 1.93 -13.82 12.99
C SER A 99 3.08 -13.11 13.69
N HIS A 100 3.07 -11.78 13.68
CA HIS A 100 4.02 -10.98 14.44
C HIS A 100 3.66 -10.95 15.92
N ALA A 101 4.67 -10.84 16.77
CA ALA A 101 4.45 -10.60 18.19
C ALA A 101 3.67 -9.29 18.38
N ARG A 102 2.63 -9.32 19.22
CA ARG A 102 1.73 -8.19 19.44
C ARG A 102 1.82 -7.73 20.88
N ILE A 103 2.01 -6.43 21.06
CA ILE A 103 1.91 -5.77 22.36
C ILE A 103 0.59 -5.00 22.35
N GLU A 104 -0.30 -5.31 23.28
CA GLU A 104 -1.48 -4.47 23.53
C GLU A 104 -1.19 -3.58 24.72
N VAL A 105 -1.21 -2.28 24.48
CA VAL A 105 -1.10 -1.27 25.53
C VAL A 105 -2.50 -0.69 25.71
N PRO A 106 -3.25 -1.06 26.76
CA PRO A 106 -4.54 -0.43 27.00
C PRO A 106 -4.34 1.05 27.36
N SER A 107 -5.36 1.87 27.16
CA SER A 107 -5.24 3.34 27.21
C SER A 107 -4.56 3.86 28.47
N TYR A 108 -3.71 4.88 28.30
CA TYR A 108 -2.98 5.57 29.37
C TYR A 108 -3.91 6.44 30.25
N PRO A 109 -3.62 6.66 31.56
CA PRO A 109 -2.55 6.04 32.36
C PRO A 109 -2.98 4.75 33.08
N GLY A 110 -2.06 3.78 33.17
CA GLY A 110 -2.14 2.72 34.20
C GLY A 110 -2.50 1.32 33.74
N ALA A 111 -2.61 1.03 32.44
CA ALA A 111 -2.85 -0.33 32.00
C ALA A 111 -1.53 -1.05 31.68
N GLY A 112 -1.23 -2.12 32.41
CA GLY A 112 -0.10 -3.00 32.06
C GLY A 112 -0.25 -3.51 30.63
N ALA A 113 0.85 -3.56 29.89
CA ALA A 113 0.84 -4.08 28.53
C ALA A 113 0.67 -5.61 28.54
N SER A 114 -0.16 -6.13 27.64
CA SER A 114 -0.23 -7.57 27.37
C SER A 114 0.67 -7.90 26.18
N PHE A 115 1.28 -9.09 26.19
CA PHE A 115 2.14 -9.57 25.11
C PHE A 115 1.62 -10.88 24.56
N THR A 116 1.48 -10.95 23.24
CA THR A 116 1.20 -12.17 22.49
C THR A 116 2.41 -12.49 21.63
N SER A 117 3.02 -13.67 21.83
CA SER A 117 4.16 -14.10 21.03
C SER A 117 3.79 -14.35 19.57
N ALA A 118 4.78 -14.18 18.69
CA ALA A 118 4.69 -14.61 17.29
C ALA A 118 4.39 -16.10 17.20
N ARG A 119 3.70 -16.52 16.13
CA ARG A 119 3.35 -17.91 15.87
C ARG A 119 3.46 -18.20 14.38
N VAL A 120 3.75 -19.45 14.05
CA VAL A 120 3.64 -19.99 12.69
C VAL A 120 2.56 -21.06 12.74
N LEU A 121 1.58 -20.96 11.84
CA LEU A 121 0.52 -21.95 11.68
C LEU A 121 0.68 -22.58 10.30
N GLU A 122 0.76 -23.90 10.24
CA GLU A 122 0.67 -24.62 8.97
C GLU A 122 -0.77 -24.61 8.48
N THR A 123 -0.98 -24.34 7.19
CA THR A 123 -2.29 -24.50 6.57
C THR A 123 -2.54 -25.99 6.32
N ALA A 124 -3.70 -26.51 6.70
CA ALA A 124 -4.06 -27.89 6.39
C ALA A 124 -3.94 -28.14 4.87
N PRO A 125 -3.42 -29.30 4.42
CA PRO A 125 -3.34 -29.60 3.00
C PRO A 125 -4.75 -29.59 2.38
N ASN A 126 -4.89 -28.88 1.26
CA ASN A 126 -6.10 -28.86 0.44
C ASN A 126 -6.40 -30.24 -0.16
#